data_AF-A0A7W7HBN8-F1
#
_entry.id   AF-A0A7W7HBN8-F1
#
_cell.length_a   1.000
_cell.length_b   1.000
_cell.length_c   1.000
_cell.angle_alpha   90.00
_cell.angle_beta   90.00
_cell.angle_gamma   90.00
#
_symmetry.space_group_name_H-M   'P 1'
#
loop_
_entity.id
_entity.type
_entity.pdbx_description
1 polymer ?
#
loop_
_entity_poly.entity_id
_entity_poly.type
_entity_poly.pdbx_seq_one_letter_code
_entity_poly.pdbx_strand_id
1 'polypeptide(L)'
;MKARTMARLQRTETPHTDWCARDHRCGLDAHRSPEIIADALGGRAVTTRVRAGDRDYAEITIRVRLDHRDPIAARQVGLTLHLINRLIRAVNAVRPEALAGRIRPALDRRSAA
;
A
#
# COMPACT_ATOMS: atom_id res chain seq x y z
N MET A 1 -8.49 25.87 39.42
CA MET A 1 -8.41 24.85 38.34
C MET A 1 -6.99 24.85 37.78
N LYS A 2 -6.23 23.76 37.93
CA LYS A 2 -4.85 23.68 37.40
C LYS A 2 -4.91 23.27 35.92
N ALA A 3 -4.40 24.11 35.03
CA ALA A 3 -4.26 23.79 33.61
C ALA A 3 -3.28 22.62 33.46
N ARG A 4 -3.73 21.52 32.85
CA ARG A 4 -2.85 20.42 32.45
C ARG A 4 -2.14 20.85 31.17
N THR A 5 -0.83 21.09 31.25
CA THR A 5 0.03 21.23 30.07
C THR A 5 -0.03 19.93 29.30
N MET A 6 -0.62 19.94 28.10
CA MET A 6 -0.57 18.82 27.17
C MET A 6 0.91 18.57 26.85
N ALA A 7 1.40 17.36 27.17
CA ALA A 7 2.75 16.96 26.79
C ALA A 7 2.91 17.16 25.28
N ARG A 8 3.90 17.96 24.88
CA ARG A 8 4.19 18.19 23.47
C ARG A 8 4.64 16.84 22.92
N LEU A 9 3.82 16.20 22.10
CA LEU A 9 4.22 15.03 21.34
C LEU A 9 5.37 15.47 20.41
N GLN A 10 6.61 15.29 20.84
CA GLN A 10 7.75 15.35 19.93
C GLN A 10 7.68 14.11 19.04
N ARG A 11 7.23 14.32 17.81
CA ARG A 11 7.35 13.31 16.75
C ARG A 11 8.77 13.37 16.22
N THR A 12 9.44 12.23 16.26
CA THR A 12 10.73 12.05 15.59
C THR A 12 10.47 12.00 14.10
N GLU A 13 11.16 12.86 13.34
CA GLU A 13 11.11 12.82 11.88
C GLU A 13 11.63 11.47 11.39
N THR A 14 10.93 10.84 10.45
CA THR A 14 11.43 9.62 9.81
C THR A 14 12.39 9.99 8.67
N PRO A 15 13.58 9.36 8.58
CA PRO A 15 14.52 9.67 7.51
C PRO A 15 13.87 9.53 6.13
N HIS A 16 14.10 10.52 5.27
CA HIS A 16 13.63 10.46 3.89
C HIS A 16 14.28 9.29 3.14
N THR A 17 13.49 8.64 2.31
CA THR A 17 13.99 7.67 1.35
C THR A 17 14.61 8.37 0.15
N ASP A 18 15.59 7.72 -0.48
CA ASP A 18 16.21 8.16 -1.75
C ASP A 18 15.20 8.34 -2.89
N TRP A 19 14.06 7.65 -2.79
CA TRP A 19 12.95 7.75 -3.71
C TRP A 19 11.80 8.69 -3.26
N CYS A 20 11.76 9.24 -2.02
CA CYS A 20 10.71 10.23 -1.67
C CYS A 20 10.90 11.41 -2.64
N ALA A 21 9.83 11.81 -3.33
CA ALA A 21 9.93 12.93 -4.24
C ALA A 21 10.30 14.19 -3.43
N ARG A 22 11.35 14.89 -3.83
CA ARG A 22 11.89 16.05 -3.11
C ARG A 22 10.84 17.15 -2.88
N ASP A 23 9.86 17.24 -3.77
CA ASP A 23 8.79 18.24 -3.74
C ASP A 23 7.49 17.75 -3.07
N HIS A 24 7.45 16.49 -2.60
CA HIS A 24 6.32 16.02 -1.80
C HIS A 24 6.51 16.41 -0.35
N ARG A 25 5.48 16.98 0.27
CA ARG A 25 5.44 17.05 1.74
C ARG A 25 5.20 15.64 2.28
N CYS A 26 6.28 14.89 2.56
CA CYS A 26 6.19 13.59 3.23
C CYS A 26 5.46 13.87 4.59
N GLY A 27 4.30 13.24 4.80
CA GLY A 27 3.41 13.53 5.94
C GLY A 27 3.90 12.90 7.24
N LEU A 28 3.15 13.07 8.34
CA LEU A 28 3.41 12.49 9.66
C LEU A 28 3.44 10.94 9.61
N ASP A 29 4.56 10.36 9.16
CA ASP A 29 4.87 8.93 9.05
C ASP A 29 4.65 8.26 7.67
N ALA A 30 4.47 9.05 6.61
CA ALA A 30 4.31 8.50 5.24
C ALA A 30 5.23 9.17 4.19
N HIS A 31 6.09 8.37 3.54
CA HIS A 31 6.92 8.80 2.40
C HIS A 31 6.30 8.36 1.09
N ARG A 32 6.36 9.21 0.06
CA ARG A 32 5.75 8.98 -1.25
C ARG A 32 6.71 9.27 -2.39
N SER A 33 6.78 8.34 -3.34
CA SER A 33 7.48 8.52 -4.61
C SER A 33 6.70 9.45 -5.55
N PRO A 34 7.33 9.94 -6.63
CA PRO A 34 6.58 10.51 -7.74
C PRO A 34 5.54 9.53 -8.29
N GLU A 35 4.44 10.07 -8.83
CA GLU A 35 3.40 9.27 -9.45
C GLU A 35 3.92 8.58 -10.72
N ILE A 36 3.69 7.28 -10.83
CA ILE A 36 3.87 6.51 -12.06
C ILE A 36 2.50 6.34 -12.71
N ILE A 37 2.32 6.94 -13.88
CA ILE A 37 1.03 7.01 -14.56
C ILE A 37 1.00 6.00 -15.72
N ALA A 38 -0.09 5.24 -15.79
CA ALA A 38 -0.43 4.41 -16.94
C ALA A 38 -1.81 4.81 -17.47
N ASP A 39 -1.85 5.27 -18.71
CA ASP A 39 -3.08 5.68 -19.40
C ASP A 39 -3.29 4.79 -20.64
N ALA A 40 -4.47 4.17 -20.75
CA ALA A 40 -4.80 3.31 -21.89
C ALA A 40 -6.31 3.17 -22.08
N LEU A 41 -6.79 3.21 -23.33
CA LEU A 41 -8.19 2.96 -23.72
C LEU A 41 -9.23 3.74 -22.88
N GLY A 42 -8.89 4.97 -22.47
CA GLY A 42 -9.74 5.83 -21.63
C GLY A 42 -9.77 5.47 -20.14
N GLY A 43 -8.97 4.50 -19.71
CA GLY A 43 -8.65 4.22 -18.32
C GLY A 43 -7.34 4.89 -17.88
N ARG A 44 -7.22 5.11 -16.57
CA ARG A 44 -6.03 5.71 -15.93
C ARG A 44 -5.71 4.94 -14.66
N ALA A 45 -4.45 4.59 -14.48
CA ALA A 45 -3.91 4.07 -13.23
C ALA A 45 -2.75 4.96 -12.77
N VAL A 46 -2.75 5.29 -11.49
CA VAL A 46 -1.64 5.98 -10.82
C VAL A 46 -1.09 5.02 -9.78
N THR A 47 0.21 4.73 -9.88
CA THR A 47 0.92 3.88 -8.93
C THR A 47 1.96 4.70 -8.20
N THR A 48 1.96 4.61 -6.88
CA THR A 48 2.87 5.33 -5.99
C THR A 48 3.47 4.34 -5.01
N ARG A 49 4.80 4.27 -4.93
CA ARG A 49 5.47 3.62 -3.81
C ARG A 49 5.29 4.49 -2.57
N VAL A 50 4.75 3.90 -1.52
CA VAL A 50 4.47 4.54 -0.24
C VAL A 50 5.17 3.76 0.87
N ARG A 51 5.87 4.46 1.77
CA ARG A 51 6.37 3.88 3.03
C ARG A 51 5.51 4.41 4.15
N ALA A 52 4.88 3.51 4.90
CA ALA A 52 4.13 3.84 6.12
C ALA A 52 4.70 3.03 7.27
N GLY A 53 5.37 3.70 8.22
CA GLY A 53 6.18 3.04 9.24
C GLY A 53 7.36 2.28 8.63
N ASP A 54 7.46 0.98 8.92
CA ASP A 54 8.54 0.09 8.46
C ASP A 54 8.19 -0.68 7.16
N ARG A 55 7.03 -0.43 6.56
CA ARG A 55 6.52 -1.17 5.42
C ARG A 55 6.40 -0.31 4.18
N ASP A 56 6.78 -0.90 3.05
CA ASP A 56 6.60 -0.35 1.72
C ASP A 56 5.36 -0.98 1.06
N TYR A 57 4.58 -0.12 0.41
CA TYR A 57 3.37 -0.46 -0.31
C TYR A 57 3.46 0.09 -1.73
N ALA A 58 2.91 -0.66 -2.68
CA ALA A 58 2.48 -0.09 -3.95
C ALA A 58 1.02 0.37 -3.78
N GLU A 59 0.81 1.67 -3.65
CA GLU A 59 -0.53 2.25 -3.65
C GLU A 59 -0.95 2.47 -5.10
N ILE A 60 -2.13 1.96 -5.48
CA ILE A 60 -2.62 2.01 -6.85
C ILE A 60 -4.03 2.59 -6.85
N THR A 61 -4.22 3.72 -7.55
CA THR A 61 -5.53 4.31 -7.81
C THR A 61 -5.89 4.09 -9.29
N ILE A 62 -7.00 3.41 -9.56
CA ILE A 62 -7.42 3.06 -10.92
C ILE A 62 -8.79 3.66 -11.21
N ARG A 63 -8.94 4.28 -12.38
CA ARG A 63 -10.21 4.73 -12.95
C ARG A 63 -10.41 4.07 -14.31
N VAL A 64 -11.52 3.36 -14.46
CA VAL A 64 -11.96 2.79 -15.74
C VAL A 64 -13.31 3.38 -16.13
N ARG A 65 -13.52 3.61 -17.43
CA ARG A 65 -14.82 4.04 -17.95
C ARG A 65 -15.74 2.83 -18.03
N LEU A 66 -16.96 2.98 -17.52
CA LEU A 66 -18.01 1.96 -17.61
C LEU A 66 -18.96 2.25 -18.78
N ASP A 67 -19.64 1.21 -19.25
CA ASP A 67 -20.78 1.33 -20.14
C ASP A 67 -21.94 2.03 -19.42
N HIS A 68 -22.79 2.74 -20.16
CA HIS A 68 -23.96 3.42 -19.60
C HIS A 68 -25.10 2.46 -19.27
N ARG A 69 -25.08 1.24 -19.83
CA ARG A 69 -26.07 0.19 -19.58
C ARG A 69 -25.67 -0.58 -18.33
N ASP A 70 -26.53 -0.52 -17.32
CA ASP A 70 -26.28 -1.10 -15.99
C ASP A 70 -25.84 -2.59 -16.00
N PRO A 71 -26.46 -3.49 -16.77
CA PRO A 71 -26.02 -4.90 -16.80
C PRO A 71 -24.59 -5.08 -17.31
N ILE A 72 -24.13 -4.21 -18.22
CA ILE A 72 -22.77 -4.26 -18.76
C ILE A 72 -21.80 -3.61 -17.77
N ALA A 73 -22.18 -2.48 -17.17
CA ALA A 73 -21.41 -1.82 -16.12
C ALA A 73 -21.14 -2.78 -14.93
N ALA A 74 -22.17 -3.50 -14.48
CA ALA A 74 -22.03 -4.49 -13.40
C ALA A 74 -21.02 -5.61 -13.76
N ARG A 75 -21.08 -6.11 -15.00
CA ARG A 75 -20.09 -7.09 -15.51
C ARG A 75 -18.68 -6.51 -15.55
N GLN A 76 -18.53 -5.26 -16.01
CA GLN A 76 -17.24 -4.58 -16.06
C GLN A 76 -16.65 -4.34 -14.67
N VAL A 77 -17.47 -4.01 -13.67
CA VAL A 77 -17.04 -3.91 -12.26
C VAL A 77 -16.56 -5.26 -11.74
N GLY A 78 -17.32 -6.34 -11.99
CA GLY A 78 -16.92 -7.69 -11.60
C GLY A 78 -15.61 -8.14 -12.25
N LEU A 79 -15.43 -7.87 -13.55
CA LEU A 79 -14.18 -8.14 -14.26
C LEU A 79 -13.02 -7.31 -13.70
N THR A 80 -13.26 -6.03 -13.42
CA THR A 80 -12.24 -5.14 -12.83
C THR A 80 -11.76 -5.69 -11.49
N LEU A 81 -12.67 -6.08 -10.60
CA LEU A 81 -12.33 -6.70 -9.32
C LEU A 81 -11.55 -8.01 -9.50
N HIS A 82 -11.97 -8.86 -10.44
CA HIS A 82 -11.25 -10.11 -10.74
C HIS A 82 -9.80 -9.85 -11.18
N LEU A 83 -9.58 -8.87 -12.05
CA LEU A 83 -8.25 -8.52 -12.55
C LEU A 83 -7.38 -7.87 -11.46
N ILE A 84 -7.96 -7.00 -10.62
CA ILE A 84 -7.25 -6.43 -9.46
C ILE A 84 -6.79 -7.54 -8.51
N ASN A 85 -7.65 -8.53 -8.23
CA ASN A 85 -7.27 -9.68 -7.40
C ASN A 85 -6.12 -10.50 -8.02
N ARG A 86 -6.13 -10.69 -9.35
CA ARG A 86 -5.03 -11.36 -10.05
C ARG A 86 -3.73 -10.55 -9.99
N LEU A 87 -3.81 -9.23 -10.17
CA LEU A 87 -2.66 -8.33 -10.03
C LEU A 87 -2.05 -8.43 -8.62
N ILE A 88 -2.86 -8.33 -7.57
CA ILE A 88 -2.40 -8.43 -6.17
C ILE A 88 -1.69 -9.76 -5.92
N ARG A 89 -2.25 -10.88 -6.43
CA ARG A 89 -1.62 -12.20 -6.30
C ARG A 89 -0.29 -12.27 -7.06
N ALA A 90 -0.25 -11.79 -8.29
CA ALA A 90 0.95 -11.80 -9.12
C ALA A 90 2.08 -10.96 -8.48
N VAL A 91 1.78 -9.75 -8.03
CA VAL A 91 2.75 -8.88 -7.35
C VAL A 91 3.24 -9.51 -6.05
N ASN A 92 2.35 -10.08 -5.24
CA ASN A 92 2.74 -10.79 -4.01
C ASN A 92 3.54 -12.07 -4.26
N ALA A 93 3.43 -12.69 -5.43
CA ALA A 93 4.24 -13.84 -5.80
C ALA A 93 5.69 -13.45 -6.13
N VAL A 94 5.96 -12.19 -6.52
CA VAL A 94 7.32 -11.63 -6.69
C VAL A 94 7.94 -11.28 -5.32
N ARG A 95 7.81 -12.18 -4.34
CA ARG A 95 8.55 -12.07 -3.07
C ARG A 95 9.94 -12.65 -3.27
N PRO A 96 11.01 -11.93 -2.90
CA PRO A 96 12.33 -12.55 -2.84
C PRO A 96 12.25 -13.74 -1.87
N GLU A 97 12.68 -14.91 -2.33
CA GLU A 97 12.68 -16.19 -1.59
C GLU A 97 13.31 -16.07 -0.19
N ALA A 98 14.16 -15.06 0.02
CA ALA A 98 14.77 -14.71 1.29
C ALA A 98 13.77 -14.43 2.45
N LEU A 99 12.52 -14.04 2.17
CA LEU A 99 11.50 -13.89 3.24
C LEU A 99 10.71 -15.17 3.54
N ALA A 100 10.84 -16.23 2.73
CA ALA A 100 10.20 -17.52 2.96
C ALA A 100 10.88 -18.32 4.11
N GLY A 101 12.06 -17.88 4.57
CA GLY A 101 12.89 -18.54 5.56
C GLY A 101 12.68 -18.13 7.02
N ARG A 102 11.50 -17.65 7.42
CA ARG A 102 11.14 -17.57 8.85
C ARG A 102 10.00 -18.54 9.17
N ILE A 103 10.31 -19.83 9.11
CA ILE A 103 9.63 -20.81 9.99
C ILE A 103 9.97 -20.38 11.41
N ARG A 104 9.10 -19.59 12.03
CA ARG A 104 9.13 -19.43 13.48
C ARG A 104 8.73 -20.80 14.06
N PRO A 105 9.55 -21.44 14.90
CA PRO A 105 9.07 -22.55 15.70
C PRO A 105 7.85 -22.06 16.46
N ALA A 106 6.78 -22.86 16.50
CA ALA A 106 5.65 -22.58 17.36
C ALA A 106 6.19 -22.41 18.79
N LEU A 107 6.09 -21.19 19.30
CA LEU A 107 6.26 -20.94 20.72
C LEU A 107 5.21 -21.81 21.43
N ASP A 108 5.71 -22.74 22.24
CA ASP A 108 5.05 -23.30 23.41
C ASP A 108 4.18 -24.56 23.18
N ARG A 109 4.83 -25.71 22.94
CA ARG A 109 4.42 -26.94 23.65
C ARG A 109 5.31 -27.10 24.87
N ARG A 110 4.80 -26.75 26.05
CA ARG A 110 5.30 -27.32 27.31
C ARG A 110 5.00 -28.82 27.26
N SER A 111 6.03 -29.65 27.14
CA SER A 111 5.94 -31.02 27.61
C SER A 111 5.95 -30.95 29.13
N ALA A 112 4.82 -31.26 29.76
CA ALA A 112 4.79 -31.62 31.16
C ALA A 112 5.65 -32.89 31.32
N ALA A 113 6.49 -32.87 32.35
CA ALA A 113 7.23 -34.04 32.83
C ALA A 113 6.28 -35.14 33.32
#